data_AF-A0A327S7F2-F1
#
_entry.id   AF-A0A327S7F2-F1
#
_cell.length_a   1.000
_cell.length_b   1.000
_cell.length_c   1.000
_cell.angle_alpha   90.00
_cell.angle_beta   90.00
_cell.angle_gamma   90.00
#
_symmetry.space_group_name_H-M   'P 1'
#
loop_
_entity.id
_entity.type
_entity.pdbx_description
1 polymer ?
#
loop_
_entity_poly.entity_id
_entity_poly.type
_entity_poly.pdbx_seq_one_letter_code
_entity_poly.pdbx_strand_id
1 'polypeptide(L)'
;MYVDWSEQTIDKFNIRCKSFITGNKYLRGHTCDWGEIITLGADNFVHIKLDYMSSHYHEKWITDKALEYCAAFVNKLKPTIQEFMIENNLPTRPFTFRFLIDNKPSFQFLTVENEVVYK
;
A
#
# COMPACT_ATOMS: atom_id res chain seq x y z
N MET A 1 8.28 19.43 -8.05
CA MET A 1 7.51 19.09 -9.27
C MET A 1 6.56 17.97 -8.87
N TYR A 2 5.24 18.16 -8.86
CA TYR A 2 4.30 17.09 -8.49
C TYR A 2 4.09 16.16 -9.70
N VAL A 3 3.96 14.84 -9.47
CA VAL A 3 3.48 13.94 -10.54
C VAL A 3 1.98 14.16 -10.58
N ASP A 4 1.47 14.62 -11.71
CA ASP A 4 0.03 14.66 -11.93
C ASP A 4 -0.41 13.24 -12.29
N TRP A 5 -1.03 12.55 -11.33
CA TRP A 5 -1.55 11.22 -11.56
C TRP A 5 -2.87 11.35 -12.27
N SER A 6 -2.86 11.13 -13.59
CA SER A 6 -4.12 11.02 -14.33
C SER A 6 -5.00 9.92 -13.74
N GLU A 7 -6.32 10.08 -13.80
CA GLU A 7 -7.28 9.06 -13.34
C GLU A 7 -6.96 7.68 -13.94
N GLN A 8 -6.59 7.64 -15.22
CA GLN A 8 -6.17 6.42 -15.90
C GLN A 8 -4.92 5.78 -15.28
N THR A 9 -3.95 6.59 -14.83
CA THR A 9 -2.74 6.09 -14.17
C THR A 9 -3.07 5.56 -12.77
N ILE A 10 -3.96 6.23 -12.04
CA ILE A 10 -4.46 5.79 -10.73
C ILE A 10 -5.17 4.45 -10.85
N ASP A 11 -6.06 4.30 -11.84
CA ASP A 11 -6.79 3.05 -12.07
C ASP A 11 -5.84 1.89 -12.38
N LYS A 12 -4.86 2.11 -13.29
CA LYS A 12 -3.85 1.10 -13.60
C LYS A 12 -3.00 0.73 -12.38
N PHE A 13 -2.64 1.71 -11.57
CA PHE A 13 -1.89 1.49 -10.32
C PHE A 13 -2.69 0.64 -9.34
N ASN A 14 -3.95 1.01 -9.09
CA ASN A 14 -4.85 0.28 -8.19
C ASN A 14 -5.09 -1.15 -8.68
N ILE A 15 -5.22 -1.38 -9.98
CA ILE A 15 -5.31 -2.73 -10.58
C ILE A 15 -4.04 -3.54 -10.32
N ARG A 16 -2.84 -2.97 -10.52
CA ARG A 16 -1.56 -3.65 -10.27
C ARG A 16 -1.42 -4.04 -8.79
N CYS A 17 -1.76 -3.13 -7.89
CA CYS A 17 -1.74 -3.40 -6.45
C CYS A 17 -2.81 -4.43 -6.03
N LYS A 18 -3.98 -4.42 -6.65
CA LYS A 18 -5.00 -5.47 -6.47
C LYS A 18 -4.45 -6.85 -6.83
N SER A 19 -3.71 -7.00 -7.93
CA SER A 19 -3.09 -8.28 -8.30
C SER A 19 -2.10 -8.78 -7.24
N PHE A 20 -1.29 -7.89 -6.65
CA PHE A 20 -0.38 -8.21 -5.54
C PHE A 20 -1.13 -8.76 -4.31
N ILE A 21 -2.27 -8.17 -4.00
CA ILE A 21 -3.14 -8.52 -2.87
C ILE A 21 -3.88 -9.84 -3.11
N THR A 22 -4.44 -10.04 -4.30
CA THR A 22 -5.26 -11.24 -4.61
C THR A 22 -4.49 -12.56 -4.51
N GLY A 23 -3.15 -12.53 -4.58
CA GLY A 23 -2.30 -13.70 -4.33
C GLY A 23 -2.03 -13.99 -2.85
N ASN A 24 -2.49 -13.15 -1.93
CA ASN A 24 -2.18 -13.25 -0.50
C ASN A 24 -3.25 -14.03 0.26
N LYS A 25 -2.95 -15.30 0.57
CA LYS A 25 -3.81 -16.22 1.33
C LYS A 25 -4.25 -15.74 2.72
N TYR A 26 -3.62 -14.69 3.25
CA TYR A 26 -3.92 -14.14 4.57
C TYR A 26 -4.89 -12.95 4.52
N LEU A 27 -5.13 -12.41 3.33
CA LEU A 27 -6.17 -11.43 3.13
C LEU A 27 -7.49 -12.18 2.98
N ARG A 28 -8.45 -11.84 3.83
CA ARG A 28 -9.68 -12.62 4.02
C ARG A 28 -10.40 -12.84 2.69
N GLY A 29 -10.89 -14.06 2.46
CA GLY A 29 -11.85 -14.39 1.39
C GLY A 29 -13.23 -13.71 1.54
N HIS A 30 -13.28 -12.48 2.05
CA HIS A 30 -14.49 -11.70 2.32
C HIS A 30 -14.54 -10.36 1.58
N THR A 31 -13.51 -9.97 0.83
CA THR A 31 -13.55 -8.66 0.15
C THR A 31 -14.12 -8.83 -1.25
N CYS A 32 -15.30 -8.25 -1.49
CA CYS A 32 -15.84 -8.09 -2.85
C CYS A 32 -15.03 -7.05 -3.64
N ASP A 33 -14.21 -6.24 -2.96
CA ASP A 33 -13.51 -5.13 -3.57
C ASP A 33 -12.04 -4.99 -3.12
N TRP A 34 -11.23 -5.96 -3.56
CA TRP A 34 -9.76 -5.96 -3.39
C TRP A 34 -9.07 -4.67 -3.89
N GLY A 35 -9.75 -3.86 -4.72
CA GLY A 35 -9.24 -2.59 -5.23
C GLY A 35 -9.20 -1.47 -4.19
N GLU A 36 -9.86 -1.64 -3.04
CA GLU A 36 -9.92 -0.61 -1.99
C GLU A 36 -8.81 -0.75 -0.93
N ILE A 37 -8.10 -1.87 -0.91
CA ILE A 37 -7.12 -2.20 0.13
C ILE A 37 -5.84 -1.39 -0.04
N ILE A 38 -5.32 -1.29 -1.27
CA ILE A 38 -4.18 -0.44 -1.61
C ILE A 38 -4.65 0.53 -2.69
N THR A 39 -4.67 1.81 -2.37
CA THR A 39 -5.09 2.86 -3.30
C THR A 39 -4.07 3.99 -3.32
N LEU A 40 -3.93 4.65 -4.46
CA LEU A 40 -3.23 5.93 -4.52
C LEU A 40 -4.21 7.06 -4.20
N GLY A 41 -3.99 7.73 -3.07
CA GLY A 41 -4.80 8.87 -2.64
C GLY A 41 -4.50 10.14 -3.42
N ALA A 42 -5.45 11.08 -3.43
CA ALA A 42 -5.30 12.41 -4.04
C ALA A 42 -4.17 13.25 -3.39
N ASP A 43 -3.71 12.84 -2.20
CA ASP A 43 -2.55 13.41 -1.50
C ASP A 43 -1.19 12.84 -1.98
N ASN A 44 -1.20 12.02 -3.04
CA ASN A 44 -0.04 11.29 -3.56
C ASN A 44 0.54 10.24 -2.59
N PHE A 45 -0.24 9.82 -1.60
CA PHE A 45 0.16 8.75 -0.69
C PHE A 45 -0.49 7.44 -1.08
N VAL A 46 0.26 6.35 -0.88
CA VAL A 46 -0.28 5.00 -1.06
C VAL A 46 -1.00 4.64 0.23
N HIS A 47 -2.33 4.62 0.20
CA HIS A 47 -3.18 4.29 1.32
C HIS A 47 -3.37 2.78 1.40
N ILE A 48 -3.09 2.20 2.56
CA ILE A 48 -3.22 0.77 2.83
C ILE A 48 -4.23 0.60 3.96
N LYS A 49 -5.44 0.12 3.64
CA LYS A 49 -6.50 -0.09 4.63
C LYS A 49 -6.32 -1.42 5.35
N LEU A 50 -6.04 -1.36 6.65
CA LEU A 50 -5.89 -2.52 7.51
C LEU A 50 -7.23 -3.12 7.96
N ASP A 51 -8.33 -2.39 7.80
CA ASP A 51 -9.68 -2.82 8.17
C ASP A 51 -10.14 -4.10 7.45
N TYR A 52 -9.54 -4.38 6.29
CA TYR A 52 -9.84 -5.58 5.49
C TYR A 52 -9.08 -6.84 5.97
N MET A 53 -8.18 -6.70 6.96
CA MET A 53 -7.48 -7.81 7.59
C MET A 53 -8.41 -8.54 8.56
N SER A 54 -8.28 -9.86 8.70
CA SER A 54 -9.11 -10.62 9.66
C SER A 54 -8.78 -10.25 11.12
N SER A 55 -9.75 -10.42 12.04
CA SER A 55 -9.52 -10.21 13.48
C SER A 55 -8.35 -11.03 14.02
N HIS A 56 -8.22 -12.29 13.61
CA HIS A 56 -7.07 -13.13 13.96
C HIS A 56 -5.73 -12.55 13.46
N TYR A 57 -5.75 -11.90 12.30
CA TYR A 57 -4.57 -11.26 11.73
C TYR A 57 -4.22 -9.96 12.47
N HIS A 58 -5.23 -9.19 12.85
CA HIS A 58 -5.09 -7.99 13.68
C HIS A 58 -4.45 -8.33 15.03
N GLU A 59 -4.99 -9.32 15.73
CA GLU A 59 -4.45 -9.79 17.02
C GLU A 59 -3.00 -10.25 16.88
N LYS A 60 -2.68 -11.02 15.83
CA LYS A 60 -1.37 -11.63 15.66
C LYS A 60 -0.26 -10.66 15.22
N TRP A 61 -0.60 -9.68 14.38
CA TRP A 61 0.42 -8.87 13.68
C TRP A 61 0.24 -7.36 13.84
N ILE A 62 -0.97 -6.88 14.08
CA ILE A 62 -1.26 -5.43 14.07
C ILE A 62 -1.35 -4.89 15.50
N THR A 63 -1.73 -5.71 16.49
CA THR A 63 -1.89 -5.24 17.87
C THR A 63 -0.54 -4.98 18.55
N ASP A 64 0.38 -5.96 18.51
CA ASP A 64 1.67 -5.87 19.21
C ASP A 64 2.87 -5.61 18.28
N LYS A 65 2.74 -5.93 16.98
CA LYS A 65 3.84 -5.91 16.00
C LYS A 65 3.55 -5.05 14.77
N ALA A 66 2.66 -4.06 14.93
CA ALA A 66 2.15 -3.25 13.83
C ALA A 66 3.27 -2.65 12.97
N LEU A 67 4.30 -2.09 13.62
CA LEU A 67 5.42 -1.44 12.95
C LEU A 67 6.23 -2.40 12.09
N GLU A 68 6.61 -3.55 12.67
CA GLU A 68 7.35 -4.60 11.95
C GLU A 68 6.55 -5.14 10.77
N TYR A 69 5.25 -5.37 10.99
CA TYR A 69 4.34 -5.81 9.95
C TYR A 69 4.24 -4.81 8.81
N CYS A 70 3.97 -3.53 9.12
CA CYS A 70 3.81 -2.49 8.13
C CYS A 70 5.11 -2.26 7.35
N ALA A 71 6.27 -2.26 8.01
CA ALA A 71 7.57 -2.17 7.35
C ALA A 71 7.82 -3.36 6.40
N ALA A 72 7.53 -4.58 6.86
CA ALA A 72 7.65 -5.79 6.02
C ALA A 72 6.67 -5.75 4.83
N PHE A 73 5.46 -5.22 5.01
CA PHE A 73 4.48 -5.04 3.95
C PHE A 73 4.97 -4.04 2.90
N VAL A 74 5.46 -2.87 3.32
CA VAL A 74 6.07 -1.87 2.42
C VAL A 74 7.21 -2.48 1.63
N ASN A 75 8.11 -3.22 2.27
CA ASN A 75 9.23 -3.88 1.61
C ASN A 75 8.80 -4.87 0.52
N LYS A 76 7.68 -5.58 0.73
CA LYS A 76 7.13 -6.51 -0.26
C LYS A 76 6.38 -5.81 -1.39
N LEU A 77 5.68 -4.72 -1.11
CA LEU A 77 4.89 -3.97 -2.09
C LEU A 77 5.75 -3.08 -2.99
N LYS A 78 6.84 -2.53 -2.44
CA LYS A 78 7.73 -1.58 -3.11
C LYS A 78 8.22 -2.05 -4.49
N PRO A 79 8.69 -3.30 -4.71
CA PRO A 79 9.09 -3.77 -6.03
C PRO A 79 7.97 -3.67 -7.07
N THR A 80 6.74 -4.06 -6.71
CA THR A 80 5.57 -3.98 -7.60
C THR A 80 5.27 -2.54 -8.03
N ILE A 81 5.43 -1.57 -7.10
CA ILE A 81 5.25 -0.15 -7.41
C ILE A 81 6.39 0.35 -8.30
N GLN A 82 7.64 -0.04 -8.03
CA GLN A 82 8.79 0.35 -8.85
C GLN A 82 8.67 -0.17 -10.29
N GLU A 83 8.28 -1.43 -10.47
CA GLU A 83 8.00 -2.01 -11.80
C GLU A 83 6.94 -1.21 -12.54
N PHE A 84 5.83 -0.89 -11.88
CA PHE A 84 4.76 -0.09 -12.47
C PHE A 84 5.25 1.27 -12.96
N MET A 85 6.10 1.95 -12.17
CA MET A 85 6.65 3.25 -12.55
C MET A 85 7.52 3.15 -13.81
N ILE A 86 8.38 2.13 -13.87
CA ILE A 86 9.25 1.88 -15.02
C ILE A 86 8.41 1.58 -16.27
N GLU A 87 7.44 0.68 -16.16
CA GLU A 87 6.54 0.27 -17.26
C GLU A 87 5.74 1.44 -17.84
N ASN A 88 5.41 2.44 -17.01
CA ASN A 88 4.60 3.60 -17.41
C ASN A 88 5.45 4.87 -17.66
N ASN A 89 6.78 4.77 -17.71
CA ASN A 89 7.71 5.91 -17.86
C ASN A 89 7.47 7.04 -16.83
N LEU A 90 7.11 6.66 -15.61
CA LEU A 90 6.86 7.60 -14.51
C LEU A 90 8.16 7.83 -13.72
N PRO A 91 8.37 9.05 -13.18
CA PRO A 91 9.59 9.34 -12.44
C PRO A 91 9.65 8.52 -11.14
N THR A 92 10.70 7.72 -10.97
CA THR A 92 10.96 6.97 -9.75
C THR A 92 11.22 7.95 -8.60
N ARG A 93 10.31 8.00 -7.62
CA ARG A 93 10.37 8.94 -6.51
C ARG A 93 10.06 8.26 -5.18
N PRO A 94 10.42 8.91 -4.05
CA PRO A 94 10.00 8.45 -2.74
C PRO A 94 8.47 8.33 -2.64
N PHE A 95 7.98 7.20 -2.15
CA PHE A 95 6.56 7.01 -1.87
C PHE A 95 6.32 7.10 -0.38
N THR A 96 5.26 7.79 0.00
CA THR A 96 4.78 7.73 1.38
C THR A 96 3.61 6.76 1.43
N PHE A 97 3.76 5.71 2.24
CA PHE A 97 2.74 4.72 2.54
C PHE A 97 2.05 5.14 3.83
N ARG A 98 0.72 5.13 3.79
CA ARG A 98 -0.12 5.44 4.94
C ARG A 98 -1.02 4.26 5.23
N PHE A 99 -0.85 3.66 6.39
CA PHE A 99 -1.70 2.61 6.87
C PHE A 99 -2.90 3.22 7.59
N LEU A 100 -4.10 2.78 7.22
CA LEU A 100 -5.37 3.28 7.72
C LEU A 100 -6.08 2.21 8.55
N ILE A 101 -6.62 2.61 9.70
CA ILE A 101 -7.59 1.86 10.51
C ILE A 101 -8.81 2.75 10.68
N ASP A 102 -10.00 2.24 10.39
CA ASP A 102 -11.26 2.98 10.31
C ASP A 102 -11.15 4.24 9.42
N ASN A 103 -10.44 4.11 8.29
CA ASN A 103 -10.06 5.22 7.39
C ASN A 103 -9.23 6.35 8.03
N LYS A 104 -8.68 6.16 9.23
CA LYS A 104 -7.81 7.13 9.90
C LYS A 104 -6.35 6.70 9.78
N PRO A 105 -5.40 7.62 9.51
CA PRO A 105 -3.98 7.29 9.54
C PRO A 105 -3.56 6.74 10.91
N SER A 106 -2.97 5.55 10.91
CA SER A 106 -2.38 4.93 12.09
C SER A 106 -0.86 4.88 12.01
N PHE A 107 -0.30 4.60 10.82
CA PHE A 107 1.15 4.53 10.61
C PHE A 107 1.54 5.17 9.28
N GLN A 108 2.70 5.82 9.22
CA GLN A 108 3.22 6.42 8.00
C GLN A 108 4.69 6.02 7.76
N PHE A 109 5.00 5.61 6.53
CA PHE A 109 6.33 5.19 6.13
C PHE A 109 6.73 5.91 4.85
N LEU A 110 7.96 6.42 4.78
CA LEU A 110 8.55 6.95 3.57
C LEU A 110 9.54 5.93 2.99
N THR A 111 9.44 5.62 1.71
CA THR A 111 10.49 4.88 1.00
C THR A 111 11.44 5.83 0.29
N VAL A 112 12.74 5.74 0.55
CA VAL A 112 13.77 6.55 -0.12
C VAL A 112 14.87 5.62 -0.60
N GLU A 113 15.19 5.63 -1.91
CA GLU A 113 16.38 4.96 -2.48
C GLU A 113 16.67 3.52 -1.99
N ASN A 114 15.60 2.80 -1.67
CA ASN A 114 15.54 1.44 -1.15
C ASN A 114 15.36 1.21 0.36
N GLU A 115 15.40 2.25 1.16
CA GLU A 115 15.17 2.21 2.60
C GLU A 115 13.72 2.56 2.95
N VAL A 116 13.24 2.01 4.06
CA VAL A 116 11.93 2.33 4.65
C VAL A 116 12.19 3.11 5.94
N VAL A 117 11.74 4.35 5.99
CA VAL A 117 11.86 5.22 7.16
C VAL A 117 10.48 5.46 7.77
N TYR A 118 10.33 5.17 9.06
CA TYR A 118 9.11 5.47 9.80
C TYR A 118 9.01 6.97 10.10
N LYS A 119 7.83 7.56 9.91
CA LYS A 119 7.57 8.99 10.11
C LYS A 119 6.51 9.23 11.17
#